data_AF-A0A9W8CET0-F1
#
_entry.id   AF-A0A9W8CET0-F1
#
_cell.length_a   1.000
_cell.length_b   1.000
_cell.length_c   1.000
_cell.angle_alpha   90.00
_cell.angle_beta   90.00
_cell.angle_gamma   90.00
#
_symmetry.space_group_name_H-M   'P 1'
#
loop_
_entity.id
_entity.type
_entity.pdbx_description
1 polymer ?
#
loop_
_entity_poly.entity_id
_entity_poly.type
_entity_poly.pdbx_seq_one_letter_code
_entity_poly.pdbx_strand_id
1 'polypeptide(L)'
;MEVCRRLEAEFPFQAMVSVSQAFEPSKDLKALLHHVLEQIVQPKTKNERGIKEETELGDLSALGDDKLATKLEELLKHKRYLIVVDDVWTIQAFEAIQSKLPDNSCRSRIVVTTRIETVAKACSAASVSGHYYIHHMKPLDMEDSKRLFLSRAFGFVKASYPKELEDVMGNILKDCGGLPLAIVSIASILAGYRSSGSKDKWETVHRSIGFQMESNPTLEGMKHIITLSYNHLPHELKACMMYLSIFPEDYDIDKSRLLCRWIAEGLVPEKRGLTPMEVAESYLEELVSRNMIELRHGFSYYWKVESCRVHDMLLEVMVSRSLECNFVSLLGGQFAAMSYGRIRRLSVQGDGVRRPKNEEEQRNKKSTGSGFVGMDVEHVRSLNIFHQAGKRILDHLDNFTLLRVLDLEDCKGLTNYHMRSICKLYLLRFLSLKGTDISQVPPHVEKLEHLQTLDVRDTPVKGLPETVNKLYKLERLQSYAQNCPSLVFDDKFIRLSNKRQI
;
A
#
# COMPACT_ATOMS: atom_id res chain seq x y z
N MET A 1 10.45 -2.79 12.65
CA MET A 1 10.35 -2.76 14.13
C MET A 1 11.59 -3.38 14.76
N GLU A 2 12.55 -2.55 15.19
CA GLU A 2 13.79 -3.01 15.85
C GLU A 2 13.52 -3.74 17.18
N VAL A 3 12.44 -3.39 17.88
CA VAL A 3 12.02 -4.05 19.12
C VAL A 3 11.73 -5.55 18.90
N CYS A 4 10.95 -5.90 17.89
CA CYS A 4 10.65 -7.31 17.55
C CYS A 4 11.93 -8.09 17.25
N ARG A 5 12.84 -7.49 16.47
CA ARG A 5 14.16 -8.07 16.14
C ARG A 5 14.99 -8.30 17.40
N ARG A 6 15.09 -7.31 18.30
CA ARG A 6 15.85 -7.46 19.55
C ARG A 6 15.28 -8.50 20.50
N LEU A 7 13.96 -8.68 20.46
CA LEU A 7 13.23 -9.62 21.31
C LEU A 7 13.06 -11.01 20.68
N GLU A 8 13.67 -11.26 19.52
CA GLU A 8 13.53 -12.51 18.78
C GLU A 8 13.98 -13.76 19.57
N ALA A 9 15.06 -13.63 20.35
CA ALA A 9 15.55 -14.72 21.20
C ALA A 9 14.63 -15.02 22.39
N GLU A 10 13.91 -14.02 22.90
CA GLU A 10 13.01 -14.16 24.06
C GLU A 10 11.58 -14.57 23.69
N PHE A 11 11.15 -14.17 22.50
CA PHE A 11 9.82 -14.41 21.95
C PHE A 11 9.98 -15.11 20.59
N PRO A 12 10.06 -16.45 20.58
CA PRO A 12 10.28 -17.20 19.35
C PRO A 12 9.11 -17.05 18.37
N PHE A 13 7.89 -16.95 18.87
CA PHE A 13 6.68 -16.75 18.07
C PHE A 13 6.33 -15.26 18.06
N GLN A 14 6.44 -14.64 16.89
CA GLN A 14 6.11 -13.23 16.72
C GLN A 14 5.18 -13.05 15.53
N ALA A 15 4.23 -12.12 15.65
CA ALA A 15 3.45 -11.65 14.53
C ALA A 15 3.27 -10.14 14.63
N MET A 16 3.19 -9.49 13.48
CA MET A 16 2.86 -8.08 13.35
C MET A 16 1.74 -7.92 12.32
N VAL A 17 0.65 -7.29 12.72
CA VAL A 17 -0.50 -7.01 11.86
C VAL A 17 -0.91 -5.56 12.00
N SER A 18 -1.33 -4.93 10.91
CA SER A 18 -1.87 -3.57 10.90
C SER A 18 -3.40 -3.63 10.87
N VAL A 19 -4.04 -2.68 11.56
CA VAL A 19 -5.50 -2.51 11.60
C VAL A 19 -5.83 -1.20 10.92
N SER A 20 -6.52 -1.25 9.78
CA SER A 20 -6.90 -0.03 9.08
C SER A 20 -8.05 0.69 9.80
N GLN A 21 -8.25 1.97 9.49
CA GLN A 21 -9.38 2.73 10.03
C GLN A 21 -10.75 2.16 9.60
N ALA A 22 -10.79 1.49 8.45
CA ALA A 22 -11.99 0.85 7.90
C ALA A 22 -12.26 -0.57 8.44
N PHE A 23 -11.47 -1.04 9.42
CA PHE A 23 -11.58 -2.40 9.95
C PHE A 23 -12.97 -2.70 10.51
N GLU A 24 -13.62 -3.70 9.93
CA GLU A 24 -14.89 -4.25 10.41
C GLU A 24 -14.65 -5.68 10.95
N PRO A 25 -14.88 -5.93 12.25
CA PRO A 25 -14.66 -7.25 12.85
C PRO A 25 -15.37 -8.40 12.13
N SER A 26 -16.54 -8.16 11.55
CA SER A 26 -17.32 -9.19 10.84
C SER A 26 -16.75 -9.58 9.47
N LYS A 27 -15.85 -8.77 8.89
CA LYS A 27 -15.29 -8.98 7.55
C LYS A 27 -13.78 -9.21 7.59
N ASP A 28 -13.07 -8.46 8.42
CA ASP A 28 -11.61 -8.32 8.34
C ASP A 28 -10.87 -9.17 9.38
N LEU A 29 -11.55 -9.58 10.46
CA LEU A 29 -10.95 -10.35 11.55
C LEU A 29 -10.38 -11.69 11.06
N LYS A 30 -11.09 -12.38 10.15
CA LYS A 30 -10.61 -13.60 9.51
C LYS A 30 -9.25 -13.42 8.84
N ALA A 31 -9.13 -12.39 8.00
CA ALA A 31 -7.91 -12.11 7.25
C ALA A 31 -6.77 -11.72 8.21
N LEU A 32 -7.06 -10.92 9.23
CA LEU A 32 -6.08 -10.55 10.25
C LEU A 32 -5.55 -11.79 11.00
N LEU A 33 -6.43 -12.68 11.47
CA LEU A 33 -6.03 -13.91 12.17
C LEU A 33 -5.24 -14.85 11.27
N HIS A 34 -5.59 -14.93 9.98
CA HIS A 34 -4.83 -15.67 9.00
C HIS A 34 -3.39 -15.16 8.89
N HIS A 35 -3.19 -13.85 8.76
CA HIS A 35 -1.84 -13.26 8.71
C HIS A 35 -1.05 -13.49 10.01
N VAL A 36 -1.70 -13.45 11.17
CA VAL A 36 -1.06 -13.78 12.46
C VAL A 36 -0.59 -15.23 12.44
N LEU A 37 -1.45 -16.17 12.05
CA LEU A 37 -1.13 -17.59 11.99
C LEU A 37 0.02 -17.87 11.01
N GLU A 38 -0.03 -17.29 9.81
CA GLU A 38 1.05 -17.45 8.83
C GLU A 38 2.39 -17.04 9.40
N GLN A 39 2.48 -15.86 10.04
CA GLN A 39 3.73 -15.36 10.63
C GLN A 39 4.24 -16.22 11.80
N ILE A 40 3.33 -16.78 12.60
CA ILE A 40 3.68 -17.65 13.74
C ILE A 40 4.14 -19.03 13.28
N VAL A 41 3.57 -19.53 12.19
CA VAL A 41 3.88 -20.85 11.63
C VAL A 41 5.13 -20.81 10.74
N GLN A 42 5.62 -19.65 10.30
CA GLN A 42 6.79 -19.60 9.43
C GLN A 42 8.04 -20.22 10.10
N PRO A 43 8.82 -21.00 9.34
CA PRO A 43 10.04 -21.62 9.84
C PRO A 43 11.11 -20.54 10.03
N LYS A 44 11.29 -20.08 11.28
CA LYS A 44 12.55 -19.41 11.62
C LYS A 44 13.68 -20.42 11.38
N THR A 45 14.61 -19.99 10.54
CA THR A 45 15.76 -20.71 9.99
C THR A 45 16.43 -21.73 10.92
N LYS A 46 16.92 -22.82 10.31
CA LYS A 46 17.72 -23.91 10.90
C LYS A 46 18.66 -23.43 12.01
N ASN A 47 18.45 -23.92 13.23
CA ASN A 47 19.57 -24.13 14.15
C ASN A 47 20.44 -25.28 13.62
N GLU A 48 21.74 -25.28 13.93
CA GLU A 48 22.80 -26.20 13.45
C GLU A 48 22.53 -27.72 13.63
N ARG A 49 21.36 -28.13 14.14
CA ARG A 49 20.98 -29.52 14.41
C ARG A 49 19.92 -30.12 13.49
N GLY A 50 19.48 -29.40 12.45
CA GLY A 50 18.79 -30.03 11.32
C GLY A 50 17.44 -30.70 11.60
N ILE A 51 16.69 -30.29 12.63
CA ILE A 51 15.32 -30.78 12.84
C ILE A 51 14.33 -29.81 12.19
N LYS A 52 13.59 -30.31 11.20
CA LYS A 52 12.40 -29.67 10.62
C LYS A 52 11.17 -30.15 11.40
N GLU A 53 10.46 -29.26 12.08
CA GLU A 53 9.06 -29.52 12.44
C GLU A 53 8.18 -28.79 11.43
N GLU A 54 7.88 -29.45 10.32
CA GLU A 54 6.82 -29.03 9.41
C GLU A 54 5.48 -29.35 10.09
N THR A 55 4.78 -28.33 10.60
CA THR A 55 3.35 -28.50 10.92
C THR A 55 2.60 -28.27 9.61
N GLU A 56 2.10 -29.35 8.98
CA GLU A 56 1.32 -29.26 7.75
C GLU A 56 0.12 -28.31 7.96
N LEU A 57 0.19 -27.13 7.35
CA LEU A 57 -0.93 -26.20 7.28
C LEU A 57 -1.79 -26.59 6.08
N GLY A 58 -2.84 -27.38 6.33
CA GLY A 58 -3.95 -27.51 5.37
C GLY A 58 -4.58 -26.15 5.07
N ASP A 59 -5.34 -26.07 3.96
CA ASP A 59 -5.95 -24.84 3.42
C ASP A 59 -6.71 -24.03 4.48
N LEU A 60 -6.05 -22.99 5.00
CA LEU A 60 -6.58 -22.10 6.04
C LEU A 60 -7.66 -21.17 5.50
N SER A 61 -7.75 -21.00 4.17
CA SER A 61 -8.66 -20.04 3.53
C SER A 61 -10.14 -20.42 3.72
N ALA A 62 -10.44 -21.69 3.96
CA ALA A 62 -11.79 -22.22 4.16
C ALA A 62 -12.28 -22.18 5.62
N LEU A 63 -11.42 -21.85 6.60
CA LEU A 63 -11.78 -21.86 8.03
C LEU A 63 -12.52 -20.57 8.43
N GLY A 64 -13.48 -20.70 9.34
CA GLY A 64 -14.11 -19.55 9.99
C GLY A 64 -13.27 -19.02 11.16
N ASP A 65 -13.57 -17.81 11.61
CA ASP A 65 -12.79 -17.05 12.61
C ASP A 65 -12.56 -17.84 13.90
N ASP A 66 -13.58 -18.53 14.39
CA ASP A 66 -13.48 -19.35 15.61
C ASP A 66 -12.52 -20.52 15.45
N LYS A 67 -12.50 -21.17 14.28
CA LYS A 67 -11.57 -22.28 14.02
C LYS A 67 -10.13 -21.79 13.88
N LEU A 68 -9.93 -20.61 13.28
CA LEU A 68 -8.61 -19.97 13.23
C LEU A 68 -8.13 -19.61 14.64
N ALA A 69 -9.01 -19.07 15.48
CA ALA A 69 -8.71 -18.77 16.87
C ALA A 69 -8.35 -20.04 17.68
N THR A 70 -9.12 -21.14 17.55
CA THR A 70 -8.79 -22.42 18.19
C THR A 70 -7.43 -22.95 17.74
N LYS A 71 -7.13 -22.87 16.43
CA LYS A 71 -5.82 -23.29 15.91
C LYS A 71 -4.67 -22.43 16.46
N LEU A 72 -4.89 -21.12 16.56
CA LEU A 72 -3.93 -20.19 17.17
C LEU A 72 -3.70 -20.52 18.65
N GLU A 73 -4.78 -20.82 19.38
CA GLU A 73 -4.73 -21.25 20.78
C GLU A 73 -3.97 -22.56 20.96
N GLU A 74 -4.25 -23.58 20.15
CA GLU A 74 -3.53 -24.85 20.17
C GLU A 74 -2.02 -24.68 19.91
N LEU A 75 -1.66 -23.86 18.91
CA LEU A 75 -0.27 -23.62 18.55
C LEU A 75 0.51 -22.85 19.63
N LEU A 76 -0.15 -21.94 20.35
CA LEU A 76 0.47 -21.04 21.32
C LEU A 76 0.26 -21.45 22.79
N LYS A 77 -0.51 -22.50 23.07
CA LYS A 77 -0.94 -22.90 24.43
C LYS A 77 0.17 -22.92 25.48
N HIS A 78 1.36 -23.39 25.11
CA HIS A 78 2.52 -23.51 26.01
C HIS A 78 3.75 -22.73 25.52
N LYS A 79 3.53 -21.74 24.65
CA LYS A 79 4.60 -21.01 23.97
C LYS A 79 4.52 -19.52 24.27
N ARG A 80 5.67 -18.91 24.54
CA ARG A 80 5.78 -17.46 24.75
C ARG A 80 5.73 -16.76 23.39
N TYR A 81 4.81 -15.81 23.24
CA TYR A 81 4.61 -15.08 21.98
C TYR A 81 4.61 -13.56 22.17
N LEU A 82 4.92 -12.84 21.09
CA LEU A 82 4.82 -11.39 20.98
C LEU A 82 3.97 -11.04 19.76
N ILE A 83 2.78 -10.48 19.97
CA ILE A 83 1.92 -10.01 18.88
C ILE A 83 1.88 -8.49 18.88
N VAL A 84 2.22 -7.86 17.77
CA VAL A 84 2.12 -6.43 17.56
C VAL A 84 0.88 -6.14 16.71
N VAL A 85 -0.07 -5.41 17.27
CA VAL A 85 -1.27 -4.92 16.58
C VAL A 85 -1.09 -3.43 16.34
N ASP A 86 -0.81 -3.09 15.10
CA ASP A 86 -0.41 -1.75 14.68
C ASP A 86 -1.61 -0.90 14.24
N ASP A 87 -1.64 0.35 14.67
CA ASP A 87 -2.57 1.42 14.33
C ASP A 87 -4.06 1.16 14.63
N VAL A 88 -4.40 0.73 15.85
CA VAL A 88 -5.81 0.44 16.20
C VAL A 88 -6.65 1.71 16.37
N TRP A 89 -7.77 1.80 15.64
CA TRP A 89 -8.64 2.99 15.60
C TRP A 89 -9.86 2.96 16.53
N THR A 90 -10.36 1.78 16.91
CA THR A 90 -11.58 1.69 17.73
C THR A 90 -11.44 0.66 18.84
N ILE A 91 -12.16 0.89 19.94
CA ILE A 91 -12.23 -0.06 21.07
C ILE A 91 -12.85 -1.38 20.61
N GLN A 92 -13.88 -1.31 19.75
CA GLN A 92 -14.56 -2.49 19.19
C GLN A 92 -13.61 -3.36 18.36
N ALA A 93 -12.74 -2.76 17.55
CA ALA A 93 -11.73 -3.49 16.79
C ALA A 93 -10.75 -4.20 17.73
N PHE A 94 -10.27 -3.51 18.77
CA PHE A 94 -9.39 -4.10 19.77
C PHE A 94 -10.05 -5.25 20.52
N GLU A 95 -11.27 -5.08 21.04
CA GLU A 95 -12.00 -6.12 21.78
C GLU A 95 -12.24 -7.36 20.92
N ALA A 96 -12.62 -7.16 19.65
CA ALA A 96 -12.81 -8.27 18.71
C ALA A 96 -11.50 -9.06 18.48
N ILE A 97 -10.38 -8.36 18.26
CA ILE A 97 -9.07 -9.01 18.09
C ILE A 97 -8.66 -9.71 19.39
N GLN A 98 -8.74 -9.02 20.53
CA GLN A 98 -8.34 -9.55 21.82
C GLN A 98 -9.12 -10.83 22.18
N SER A 99 -10.43 -10.87 21.86
CA SER A 99 -11.28 -12.05 22.13
C SER A 99 -10.83 -13.33 21.42
N LYS A 100 -9.98 -13.23 20.39
CA LYS A 100 -9.48 -14.35 19.59
C LYS A 100 -8.00 -14.65 19.83
N LEU A 101 -7.30 -13.84 20.62
CA LEU A 101 -5.90 -14.08 20.96
C LEU A 101 -5.80 -14.94 22.23
N PRO A 102 -4.90 -15.94 22.28
CA PRO A 102 -4.88 -16.90 23.37
C PRO A 102 -4.25 -16.31 24.63
N ASP A 103 -4.99 -16.32 25.74
CA ASP A 103 -4.39 -16.03 27.04
C ASP A 103 -3.64 -17.26 27.55
N ASN A 104 -2.33 -17.11 27.80
CA ASN A 104 -1.50 -18.18 28.31
C ASN A 104 -0.62 -17.70 29.46
N SER A 105 -0.31 -18.60 30.39
CA SER A 105 0.55 -18.30 31.53
C SER A 105 2.05 -18.24 31.18
N CYS A 106 2.40 -18.09 29.90
CA CYS A 106 3.77 -18.13 29.38
C CYS A 106 4.43 -16.75 29.26
N ARG A 107 3.92 -15.73 29.96
CA ARG A 107 4.41 -14.33 29.91
C ARG A 107 4.42 -13.75 28.50
N SER A 108 3.43 -14.12 27.70
CA SER A 108 3.23 -13.57 26.37
C SER A 108 2.86 -12.09 26.44
N ARG A 109 3.11 -11.36 25.35
CA ARG A 109 2.91 -9.92 25.28
C ARG A 109 2.17 -9.54 24.00
N ILE A 110 1.24 -8.61 24.15
CA ILE A 110 0.58 -7.94 23.03
C ILE A 110 0.99 -6.47 23.11
N VAL A 111 1.51 -5.94 22.01
CA VAL A 111 1.84 -4.51 21.87
C VAL A 111 0.83 -3.91 20.92
N VAL A 112 0.11 -2.90 21.38
CA VAL A 112 -0.84 -2.14 20.56
C VAL A 112 -0.28 -0.75 20.32
N THR A 113 -0.27 -0.30 19.07
CA THR A 113 -0.04 1.11 18.74
C THR A 113 -1.38 1.74 18.37
N THR A 114 -1.61 2.97 18.82
CA THR A 114 -2.83 3.73 18.51
C THR A 114 -2.55 5.22 18.65
N ARG A 115 -3.24 6.03 17.84
CA ARG A 115 -3.24 7.49 17.93
C ARG A 115 -4.28 8.01 18.92
N ILE A 116 -5.13 7.12 19.47
CA ILE A 116 -6.32 7.49 20.22
C ILE A 116 -6.16 7.08 21.68
N GLU A 117 -6.11 8.08 22.57
CA GLU A 117 -5.88 7.87 24.00
C GLU A 117 -6.97 7.01 24.65
N THR A 118 -8.23 7.14 24.21
CA THR A 118 -9.33 6.32 24.74
C THR A 118 -9.17 4.84 24.39
N VAL A 119 -8.67 4.52 23.19
CA VAL A 119 -8.33 3.14 22.79
C VAL A 119 -7.18 2.62 23.65
N ALA A 120 -6.11 3.41 23.84
CA ALA A 120 -4.99 3.03 24.70
C ALA A 120 -5.42 2.74 26.15
N LYS A 121 -6.33 3.55 26.70
CA LYS A 121 -6.92 3.34 28.03
C LYS A 121 -7.75 2.06 28.09
N ALA A 122 -8.55 1.76 27.06
CA ALA A 122 -9.31 0.51 26.98
C ALA A 122 -8.38 -0.72 26.91
N CYS A 123 -7.32 -0.67 26.10
CA CYS A 123 -6.31 -1.72 26.04
C CYS A 123 -5.62 -1.95 27.40
N SER A 124 -5.34 -0.87 28.14
CA SER A 124 -4.75 -0.97 29.47
C SER A 124 -5.71 -1.54 30.50
N ALA A 125 -7.02 -1.21 30.43
CA ALA A 125 -8.02 -1.72 31.36
C ALA A 125 -8.21 -3.24 31.23
N ALA A 126 -7.97 -3.80 30.04
CA ALA A 126 -8.03 -5.23 29.79
C ALA A 126 -6.80 -6.02 30.33
N SER A 127 -5.81 -5.34 30.92
CA SER A 127 -4.62 -5.99 31.49
C SER A 127 -4.86 -6.46 32.93
N VAL A 128 -4.76 -7.78 33.15
CA VAL A 128 -5.04 -8.49 34.41
C VAL A 128 -4.19 -8.03 35.61
N SER A 129 -3.04 -7.39 35.37
CA SER A 129 -2.05 -7.11 36.42
C SER A 129 -2.21 -5.76 37.13
N GLY A 130 -3.19 -4.91 36.80
CA GLY A 130 -3.38 -3.60 37.45
C GLY A 130 -2.21 -2.61 37.30
N HIS A 131 -1.23 -2.93 36.44
CA HIS A 131 -0.09 -2.07 36.13
C HIS A 131 -0.30 -1.45 34.74
N TYR A 132 -0.37 -0.12 34.70
CA TYR A 132 -0.57 0.68 33.49
C TYR A 132 0.71 0.69 32.64
N TYR A 133 0.66 0.16 31.43
CA TYR A 133 1.78 0.20 30.47
C TYR A 133 1.44 1.03 29.23
N ILE A 134 0.95 2.27 29.42
CA ILE A 134 0.79 3.22 28.30
C ILE A 134 2.11 3.96 28.10
N HIS A 135 2.78 3.69 26.99
CA HIS A 135 3.96 4.44 26.58
C HIS A 135 3.56 5.58 25.63
N HIS A 136 3.66 6.82 26.12
CA HIS A 136 3.47 8.00 25.28
C HIS A 136 4.75 8.26 24.48
N MET A 137 4.68 8.10 23.16
CA MET A 137 5.78 8.42 22.26
C MET A 137 6.13 9.91 22.39
N LYS A 138 7.38 10.19 22.76
CA LYS A 138 7.88 11.56 22.91
C LYS A 138 8.46 12.07 21.58
N PRO A 139 8.35 13.37 21.29
CA PRO A 139 9.11 13.99 20.22
C PRO A 139 10.62 13.79 20.41
N LEU A 140 11.37 13.85 19.32
CA LEU A 140 12.82 13.85 19.37
C LEU A 140 13.32 15.14 20.04
N ASP A 141 14.39 15.02 20.83
CA ASP A 141 15.10 16.19 21.30
C ASP A 141 15.84 16.91 20.16
N MET A 142 16.40 18.08 20.45
CA MET A 142 17.07 18.91 19.45
C MET A 142 18.32 18.23 18.86
N GLU A 143 19.08 17.47 19.66
CA GLU A 143 20.30 16.83 19.20
C GLU A 143 20.00 15.66 18.25
N ASP A 144 19.04 14.82 18.61
CA ASP A 144 18.57 13.72 17.80
C ASP A 144 17.84 14.20 16.54
N SER A 145 17.06 15.29 16.65
CA SER A 145 16.42 15.94 15.51
C SER A 145 17.45 16.47 14.51
N LYS A 146 18.50 17.14 15.01
CA LYS A 146 19.62 17.61 14.19
C LYS A 146 20.37 16.46 13.54
N ARG A 147 20.65 15.38 14.29
CA ARG A 147 21.30 14.18 13.75
C ARG A 147 20.48 13.54 12.63
N LEU A 148 19.16 13.41 12.82
CA LEU A 148 18.24 12.89 11.82
C LEU A 148 18.21 13.79 10.57
N PHE A 149 18.06 15.09 10.75
CA PHE A 149 18.06 16.06 9.66
C PHE A 149 19.33 16.01 8.82
N LEU A 150 20.50 16.05 9.48
CA LEU A 150 21.79 16.05 8.80
C LEU A 150 22.05 14.74 8.05
N SER A 151 21.78 13.60 8.70
CA SER A 151 21.91 12.28 8.05
C SER A 151 21.06 12.18 6.80
N ARG A 152 19.92 12.89 6.78
CA ARG A 152 19.00 12.89 5.66
C ARG A 152 19.37 13.87 4.54
N ALA A 153 19.71 15.10 4.90
CA ALA A 153 20.01 16.18 3.94
C ALA A 153 21.42 16.03 3.33
N PHE A 154 22.41 15.59 4.11
CA PHE A 154 23.82 15.53 3.71
C PHE A 154 24.38 14.10 3.65
N GLY A 155 23.66 13.10 4.17
CA GLY A 155 24.11 11.70 4.22
C GLY A 155 24.80 11.32 5.54
N PHE A 156 25.08 10.02 5.71
CA PHE A 156 25.69 9.45 6.93
C PHE A 156 27.21 9.66 7.06
N VAL A 157 27.89 10.01 5.97
CA VAL A 157 29.32 10.36 6.04
C VAL A 157 29.41 11.66 6.85
N LYS A 158 30.41 11.81 7.73
CA LYS A 158 30.73 13.04 8.49
C LYS A 158 31.01 14.21 7.53
N ALA A 159 30.01 14.63 6.78
CA ALA A 159 30.08 15.74 5.86
C ALA A 159 30.03 16.98 6.72
N SER A 160 31.12 17.76 6.68
CA SER A 160 31.08 19.15 7.09
C SER A 160 29.99 19.84 6.28
N TYR A 161 28.93 20.31 6.92
CA TYR A 161 27.94 21.17 6.28
C TYR A 161 28.35 22.64 6.47
N PRO A 162 27.92 23.55 5.56
CA PRO A 162 28.24 24.97 5.68
C PRO A 162 27.69 25.55 6.99
N LYS A 163 28.55 26.19 7.80
CA LYS A 163 28.15 26.81 9.08
C LYS A 163 27.11 27.92 8.92
N GLU A 164 27.04 28.54 7.74
CA GLU A 164 26.06 29.58 7.41
C GLU A 164 24.60 29.07 7.44
N LEU A 165 24.41 27.75 7.32
CA LEU A 165 23.10 27.10 7.36
C LEU A 165 22.69 26.68 8.77
N GLU A 166 23.58 26.77 9.76
CA GLU A 166 23.34 26.34 11.14
C GLU A 166 22.13 27.04 11.76
N ASP A 167 22.08 28.37 11.65
CA ASP A 167 21.03 29.18 12.25
C ASP A 167 19.67 28.87 11.64
N VAL A 168 19.61 28.75 10.30
CA VAL A 168 18.37 28.46 9.56
C VAL A 168 17.91 27.04 9.85
N MET A 169 18.82 26.07 9.92
CA MET A 169 18.53 24.69 10.33
C MET A 169 17.93 24.66 11.74
N GLY A 170 18.53 25.39 12.69
CA GLY A 170 18.04 25.45 14.06
C GLY A 170 16.60 25.97 14.15
N ASN A 171 16.22 26.95 13.33
CA ASN A 171 14.85 27.46 13.28
C ASN A 171 13.89 26.44 12.64
N ILE A 172 14.28 25.85 11.50
CA ILE A 172 13.50 24.78 10.86
C ILE A 172 13.22 23.61 11.82
N LEU A 173 14.22 23.20 12.60
CA LEU A 173 14.07 22.10 13.57
C LEU A 173 13.13 22.46 14.72
N LYS A 174 13.15 23.71 15.18
CA LYS A 174 12.18 24.20 16.16
C LYS A 174 10.77 24.12 15.61
N ASP A 175 10.56 24.57 14.37
CA ASP A 175 9.25 24.50 13.73
C ASP A 175 8.81 23.04 13.53
N CYS A 176 9.72 22.12 13.23
CA CYS A 176 9.36 20.70 13.09
C CYS A 176 8.91 20.05 14.42
N GLY A 177 9.09 20.71 15.57
CA GLY A 177 8.56 20.27 16.86
C GLY A 177 9.06 18.88 17.32
N GLY A 178 10.23 18.44 16.83
CA GLY A 178 10.79 17.12 17.13
C GLY A 178 10.07 15.94 16.44
N LEU A 179 9.17 16.20 15.47
CA LEU A 179 8.48 15.15 14.73
C LEU A 179 9.36 14.53 13.64
N PRO A 180 9.68 13.21 13.69
CA PRO A 180 10.57 12.58 12.73
C PRO A 180 10.11 12.74 11.27
N LEU A 181 8.82 12.58 11.00
CA LEU A 181 8.28 12.68 9.64
C LEU A 181 8.38 14.09 9.07
N ALA A 182 8.18 15.13 9.90
CA ALA A 182 8.36 16.53 9.48
C ALA A 182 9.83 16.82 9.15
N ILE A 183 10.72 16.43 10.06
CA ILE A 183 12.18 16.60 9.92
C ILE A 183 12.66 15.94 8.63
N VAL A 184 12.28 14.68 8.41
CA VAL A 184 12.69 13.94 7.21
C VAL A 184 12.09 14.55 5.95
N SER A 185 10.83 15.00 5.97
CA SER A 185 10.19 15.62 4.81
C SER A 185 10.92 16.91 4.38
N ILE A 186 11.21 17.81 5.32
CA ILE A 186 11.91 19.06 5.03
C ILE A 186 13.37 18.81 4.65
N ALA A 187 14.08 17.93 5.37
CA ALA A 187 15.45 17.56 5.04
C ALA A 187 15.56 16.97 3.63
N SER A 188 14.53 16.23 3.19
CA SER A 188 14.48 15.65 1.82
C SER A 188 14.35 16.73 0.74
N ILE A 189 13.62 17.82 0.99
CA ILE A 189 13.56 18.98 0.09
C ILE A 189 14.93 19.65 0.02
N LEU A 190 15.55 19.87 1.18
CA LEU A 190 16.81 20.60 1.31
C LEU A 190 18.03 19.77 0.87
N ALA A 191 17.88 18.46 0.70
CA ALA A 191 18.89 17.59 0.12
C ALA A 191 19.29 18.01 -1.31
N GLY A 192 18.46 18.75 -2.04
CA GLY A 192 18.81 19.34 -3.34
C GLY A 192 19.60 20.65 -3.27
N TYR A 193 19.76 21.24 -2.07
CA TYR A 193 20.28 22.59 -1.84
C TYR A 193 21.43 22.59 -0.81
N ARG A 194 22.48 21.80 -1.06
CA ARG A 194 23.57 21.54 -0.08
C ARG A 194 24.71 22.56 -0.08
N SER A 195 24.77 23.45 -1.07
CA SER A 195 25.89 24.39 -1.23
C SER A 195 25.79 25.60 -0.28
N SER A 196 26.92 26.22 0.04
CA SER A 196 26.99 27.45 0.86
C SER A 196 26.13 28.60 0.30
N GLY A 197 26.05 28.73 -1.03
CA GLY A 197 25.18 29.71 -1.70
C GLY A 197 23.68 29.42 -1.67
N SER A 198 23.23 28.37 -0.96
CA SER A 198 21.81 27.97 -0.91
C SER A 198 21.04 28.53 0.28
N LYS A 199 21.63 29.41 1.10
CA LYS A 199 20.98 29.97 2.30
C LYS A 199 19.61 30.58 1.99
N ASP A 200 19.47 31.36 0.92
CA ASP A 200 18.21 31.97 0.51
C ASP A 200 17.10 30.93 0.22
N LYS A 201 17.48 29.76 -0.31
CA LYS A 201 16.54 28.65 -0.55
C LYS A 201 16.08 28.04 0.76
N TRP A 202 16.99 27.86 1.72
CA TRP A 202 16.66 27.37 3.06
C TRP A 202 15.74 28.35 3.80
N GLU A 203 16.02 29.65 3.74
CA GLU A 203 15.17 30.68 4.32
C GLU A 203 13.79 30.76 3.66
N THR A 204 13.71 30.48 2.35
CA THR A 204 12.44 30.40 1.63
C THR A 204 11.62 29.18 2.06
N VAL A 205 12.25 28.02 2.23
CA VAL A 205 11.59 26.82 2.77
C VAL A 205 11.13 27.07 4.20
N HIS A 206 11.99 27.63 5.05
CA HIS A 206 11.67 28.01 6.43
C HIS A 206 10.43 28.93 6.50
N ARG A 207 10.38 30.01 5.71
CA ARG A 207 9.19 30.89 5.64
C ARG A 207 7.91 30.17 5.17
N SER A 208 8.07 29.05 4.44
CA SER A 208 6.95 28.28 3.91
C SER A 208 6.41 27.23 4.88
N ILE A 209 7.14 26.88 5.95
CA ILE A 209 6.73 25.90 6.97
C ILE A 209 5.51 26.42 7.77
N GLY A 210 5.33 27.74 7.84
CA GLY A 210 4.13 28.41 8.33
C GLY A 210 3.95 28.37 9.86
N PHE A 211 3.19 29.34 10.39
CA PHE A 211 2.97 29.52 11.84
C PHE A 211 2.24 28.35 12.53
N GLN A 212 1.56 27.47 11.78
CA GLN A 212 0.78 26.36 12.35
C GLN A 212 1.63 25.29 13.05
N MET A 213 2.94 25.34 12.83
CA MET A 213 3.91 24.45 13.45
C MET A 213 4.55 25.04 14.73
N GLU A 214 4.50 26.37 14.91
CA GLU A 214 5.27 27.09 15.95
C GLU A 214 4.72 26.93 17.37
N SER A 215 3.42 26.65 17.53
CA SER A 215 2.77 26.63 18.85
C SER A 215 2.34 25.24 19.31
N ASN A 216 2.05 24.32 18.38
CA ASN A 216 1.82 22.89 18.60
C ASN A 216 1.81 22.20 17.23
N PRO A 217 2.54 21.08 17.04
CA PRO A 217 2.43 20.32 15.80
C PRO A 217 1.04 19.68 15.71
N THR A 218 0.15 20.33 14.97
CA THR A 218 -1.20 19.81 14.70
C THR A 218 -1.19 18.91 13.46
N LEU A 219 -2.24 18.09 13.32
CA LEU A 219 -2.46 17.30 12.10
C LEU A 219 -2.44 18.19 10.84
N GLU A 220 -2.98 19.40 10.94
CA GLU A 220 -3.02 20.38 9.85
C GLU A 220 -1.62 20.93 9.52
N GLY A 221 -0.80 21.23 10.53
CA GLY A 221 0.60 21.58 10.35
C GLY A 221 1.37 20.47 9.62
N MET A 222 1.16 19.21 9.99
CA MET A 222 1.78 18.07 9.29
C MET A 222 1.32 17.94 7.84
N LYS A 223 0.02 18.13 7.55
CA LYS A 223 -0.50 18.15 6.18
C LYS A 223 0.16 19.24 5.35
N HIS A 224 0.38 20.42 5.94
CA HIS A 224 1.05 21.54 5.29
C HIS A 224 2.51 21.21 4.94
N ILE A 225 3.27 20.59 5.86
CA ILE A 225 4.66 20.18 5.60
C ILE A 225 4.76 19.15 4.48
N ILE A 226 3.89 18.15 4.49
CA ILE A 226 3.85 17.13 3.45
C ILE A 226 3.45 17.77 2.11
N THR A 227 2.48 18.68 2.12
CA THR A 227 2.07 19.46 0.95
C THR A 227 3.22 20.29 0.39
N LEU A 228 4.02 20.92 1.26
CA LEU A 228 5.22 21.65 0.87
C LEU A 228 6.24 20.72 0.20
N SER A 229 6.44 19.52 0.74
CA SER A 229 7.32 18.50 0.15
C SER A 229 6.84 18.06 -1.23
N TYR A 230 5.54 17.82 -1.40
CA TYR A 230 4.92 17.54 -2.69
C TYR A 230 5.11 18.67 -3.71
N ASN A 231 4.93 19.93 -3.29
CA ASN A 231 5.06 21.09 -4.18
C ASN A 231 6.47 21.22 -4.76
N HIS A 232 7.49 20.79 -4.02
CA HIS A 232 8.90 20.79 -4.42
C HIS A 232 9.33 19.52 -5.20
N LEU A 233 8.42 18.63 -5.56
CA LEU A 233 8.71 17.53 -6.48
C LEU A 233 8.89 18.03 -7.93
N PRO A 234 9.74 17.36 -8.72
CA PRO A 234 9.70 17.46 -10.18
C PRO A 234 8.29 17.21 -10.72
N HIS A 235 7.95 17.87 -11.82
CA HIS A 235 6.60 17.83 -12.38
C HIS A 235 6.16 16.40 -12.73
N GLU A 236 7.08 15.58 -13.24
CA GLU A 236 6.86 14.19 -13.61
C GLU A 236 6.48 13.32 -12.40
N LEU A 237 7.12 13.57 -11.25
CA LEU A 237 6.89 12.80 -10.02
C LEU A 237 5.59 13.17 -9.32
N LYS A 238 5.08 14.40 -9.51
CA LYS A 238 3.79 14.83 -8.93
C LYS A 238 2.65 13.94 -9.37
N ALA A 239 2.61 13.61 -10.67
CA ALA A 239 1.57 12.73 -11.20
C ALA A 239 1.71 11.28 -10.70
N CYS A 240 2.94 10.76 -10.58
CA CYS A 240 3.21 9.46 -9.97
C CYS A 240 2.78 9.40 -8.49
N MET A 241 3.00 10.47 -7.72
CA MET A 241 2.55 10.53 -6.33
C MET A 241 1.03 10.62 -6.20
N MET A 242 0.37 11.47 -6.99
CA MET A 242 -1.10 11.50 -7.01
C MET A 242 -1.69 10.16 -7.45
N TYR A 243 -0.99 9.41 -8.31
CA TYR A 243 -1.44 8.08 -8.74
C TYR A 243 -1.53 7.09 -7.59
N LEU A 244 -0.71 7.23 -6.54
CA LEU A 244 -0.76 6.34 -5.38
C LEU A 244 -2.07 6.50 -4.58
N SER A 245 -2.81 7.59 -4.76
CA SER A 245 -4.10 7.79 -4.11
C SER A 245 -5.18 6.81 -4.56
N ILE A 246 -4.94 6.02 -5.62
CA ILE A 246 -5.87 4.97 -6.07
C ILE A 246 -5.89 3.78 -5.13
N PHE A 247 -4.81 3.53 -4.40
CA PHE A 247 -4.69 2.38 -3.52
C PHE A 247 -5.39 2.67 -2.18
N PRO A 248 -6.01 1.66 -1.55
CA PRO A 248 -6.54 1.81 -0.19
C PRO A 248 -5.46 2.17 0.83
N GLU A 249 -5.90 2.64 2.00
CA GLU A 249 -5.03 2.82 3.17
C GLU A 249 -4.32 1.49 3.53
N ASP A 250 -3.06 1.59 3.96
CA ASP A 250 -2.19 0.47 4.33
C ASP A 250 -1.91 -0.60 3.26
N TYR A 251 -2.35 -0.38 2.02
CA TYR A 251 -2.21 -1.35 0.95
C TYR A 251 -0.73 -1.57 0.59
N ASP A 252 -0.29 -2.83 0.60
CA ASP A 252 1.05 -3.20 0.19
C ASP A 252 1.10 -3.37 -1.34
N ILE A 253 1.79 -2.45 -2.02
CA ILE A 253 1.77 -2.37 -3.48
C ILE A 253 2.97 -3.12 -4.04
N ASP A 254 2.73 -4.14 -4.88
CA ASP A 254 3.83 -4.78 -5.62
C ASP A 254 4.55 -3.76 -6.52
N LYS A 255 5.88 -3.70 -6.40
CA LYS A 255 6.71 -2.73 -7.13
C LYS A 255 6.53 -2.89 -8.64
N SER A 256 6.60 -4.11 -9.18
CA SER A 256 6.48 -4.33 -10.63
C SER A 256 5.11 -3.91 -11.14
N ARG A 257 4.04 -4.23 -10.40
CA ARG A 257 2.67 -3.81 -10.71
C ARG A 257 2.55 -2.29 -10.78
N LEU A 258 3.08 -1.56 -9.78
CA LEU A 258 3.05 -0.09 -9.76
C LEU A 258 3.76 0.51 -10.97
N LEU A 259 4.97 0.03 -11.28
CA LEU A 259 5.77 0.56 -12.39
C LEU A 259 5.11 0.29 -13.75
N CYS A 260 4.59 -0.92 -13.96
CA CYS A 260 3.87 -1.26 -15.20
C CYS A 260 2.62 -0.38 -15.39
N ARG A 261 1.92 -0.05 -14.30
CA ARG A 261 0.79 0.87 -14.32
C ARG A 261 1.20 2.28 -14.70
N TRP A 262 2.25 2.84 -14.09
CA TRP A 262 2.74 4.18 -14.45
C TRP A 262 3.12 4.29 -15.93
N ILE A 263 3.73 3.24 -16.49
CA ILE A 263 4.05 3.14 -17.92
C ILE A 263 2.77 3.09 -18.76
N ALA A 264 1.83 2.20 -18.44
CA ALA A 264 0.59 2.03 -19.19
C ALA A 264 -0.32 3.27 -19.16
N GLU A 265 -0.31 4.02 -18.06
CA GLU A 265 -0.97 5.32 -17.91
C GLU A 265 -0.33 6.42 -18.78
N GLY A 266 0.93 6.25 -19.17
CA GLY A 266 1.74 7.27 -19.83
C GLY A 266 2.27 8.35 -18.88
N LEU A 267 2.43 8.03 -17.58
CA LEU A 267 3.09 8.93 -16.62
C LEU A 267 4.61 8.94 -16.79
N VAL A 268 5.14 7.91 -17.44
CA VAL A 268 6.57 7.75 -17.72
C VAL A 268 6.81 8.07 -19.20
N PRO A 269 7.43 9.23 -19.52
CA PRO A 269 7.73 9.59 -20.90
C PRO A 269 8.89 8.74 -21.43
N GLU A 270 8.90 8.51 -22.75
CA GLU A 270 10.04 7.88 -23.42
C GLU A 270 11.28 8.78 -23.31
N LYS A 271 12.39 8.23 -22.80
CA LYS A 271 13.69 8.90 -22.72
C LYS A 271 14.68 8.16 -23.62
N ARG A 272 15.40 8.92 -24.45
CA ARG A 272 16.38 8.34 -25.39
C ARG A 272 17.42 7.53 -24.63
N GLY A 273 17.57 6.26 -25.02
CA GLY A 273 18.59 5.36 -24.46
C GLY A 273 18.20 4.67 -23.15
N LEU A 274 16.97 4.89 -22.63
CA LEU A 274 16.44 4.21 -21.47
C LEU A 274 15.13 3.50 -21.81
N THR A 275 14.92 2.32 -21.24
CA THR A 275 13.63 1.64 -21.29
C THR A 275 12.62 2.37 -20.39
N PRO A 276 11.31 2.31 -20.69
CA PRO A 276 10.28 2.87 -19.81
C PRO A 276 10.37 2.33 -18.37
N MET A 277 10.81 1.08 -18.20
CA MET A 277 11.01 0.49 -16.88
C MET A 277 12.12 1.16 -16.10
N GLU A 278 13.29 1.38 -16.70
CA GLU A 278 14.42 2.06 -16.03
C GLU A 278 14.04 3.49 -15.64
N VAL A 279 13.27 4.19 -16.48
CA VAL A 279 12.76 5.52 -16.13
C VAL A 279 11.78 5.44 -14.96
N ALA A 280 10.85 4.48 -14.97
CA ALA A 280 9.89 4.28 -13.89
C ALA A 280 10.60 3.91 -12.56
N GLU A 281 11.63 3.06 -12.61
CA GLU A 281 12.45 2.69 -11.46
C GLU A 281 13.19 3.91 -10.90
N SER A 282 13.78 4.75 -11.75
CA SER A 282 14.42 6.00 -11.31
C SER A 282 13.44 6.94 -10.60
N TYR A 283 12.17 6.98 -11.05
CA TYR A 283 11.13 7.79 -10.42
C TYR A 283 10.76 7.24 -9.04
N LEU A 284 10.60 5.92 -8.92
CA LEU A 284 10.34 5.27 -7.63
C LEU A 284 11.51 5.47 -6.67
N GLU A 285 12.74 5.27 -7.13
CA GLU A 285 13.96 5.50 -6.35
C GLU A 285 14.05 6.94 -5.84
N GLU A 286 13.70 7.93 -6.68
CA GLU A 286 13.69 9.33 -6.23
C GLU A 286 12.64 9.55 -5.13
N LEU A 287 11.43 8.99 -5.26
CA LEU A 287 10.37 9.12 -4.26
C LEU A 287 10.72 8.43 -2.93
N VAL A 288 11.38 7.28 -3.00
CA VAL A 288 11.96 6.58 -1.83
C VAL A 288 13.08 7.41 -1.22
N SER A 289 13.97 7.96 -2.05
CA SER A 289 15.04 8.87 -1.64
C SER A 289 14.54 10.20 -1.09
N ARG A 290 13.23 10.48 -1.16
CA ARG A 290 12.52 11.62 -0.54
C ARG A 290 11.61 11.19 0.63
N ASN A 291 11.65 9.92 1.03
CA ASN A 291 10.86 9.32 2.11
C ASN A 291 9.34 9.52 1.91
N MET A 292 8.91 9.56 0.64
CA MET A 292 7.50 9.62 0.29
C MET A 292 6.88 8.23 0.11
N ILE A 293 7.74 7.23 -0.13
CA ILE A 293 7.38 5.83 -0.30
C ILE A 293 8.35 5.00 0.53
N GLU A 294 7.83 4.06 1.31
CA GLU A 294 8.60 3.06 2.02
C GLU A 294 8.74 1.82 1.13
N LEU A 295 9.96 1.38 0.83
CA LEU A 295 10.21 0.09 0.19
C LEU A 295 10.28 -1.00 1.26
N ARG A 296 9.55 -2.09 1.01
CA ARG A 296 9.57 -3.31 1.81
C ARG A 296 10.12 -4.44 0.98
N HIS A 297 10.96 -5.26 1.62
CA HIS A 297 11.54 -6.45 1.00
C HIS A 297 10.94 -7.68 1.66
N GLY A 298 10.18 -8.45 0.89
CA GLY A 298 9.70 -9.77 1.24
C GLY A 298 10.50 -10.86 0.56
N PHE A 299 10.48 -12.05 1.14
CA PHE A 299 10.98 -13.27 0.53
C PHE A 299 9.79 -14.20 0.26
N SER A 300 9.56 -14.55 -1.00
CA SER A 300 8.77 -15.72 -1.39
C SER A 300 9.71 -16.91 -1.58
N TYR A 301 9.21 -18.14 -1.45
CA TYR A 301 9.96 -19.40 -1.59
C TYR A 301 10.83 -19.48 -2.86
N TYR A 302 10.51 -18.70 -3.90
CA TYR A 302 11.24 -18.71 -5.16
C TYR A 302 11.65 -17.33 -5.70
N TRP A 303 11.30 -16.20 -5.05
CA TRP A 303 11.64 -14.85 -5.52
C TRP A 303 11.67 -13.79 -4.41
N LYS A 304 12.50 -12.76 -4.60
CA LYS A 304 12.45 -11.53 -3.80
C LYS A 304 11.22 -10.74 -4.23
N VAL A 305 10.27 -10.54 -3.34
CA VAL A 305 9.14 -9.64 -3.57
C VAL A 305 9.56 -8.26 -3.07
N GLU A 306 9.57 -7.28 -3.97
CA GLU A 306 9.72 -5.88 -3.57
C GLU A 306 8.34 -5.25 -3.60
N SER A 307 7.88 -4.79 -2.45
CA SER A 307 6.64 -4.06 -2.31
C SER A 307 6.92 -2.66 -1.78
N CYS A 308 5.94 -1.78 -1.92
CA CYS A 308 6.04 -0.43 -1.42
C CYS A 308 4.75 0.00 -0.74
N ARG A 309 4.89 0.79 0.31
CA ARG A 309 3.77 1.38 1.07
C ARG A 309 3.95 2.88 1.18
N VAL A 310 2.84 3.60 1.15
CA VAL A 310 2.80 5.05 1.40
C VAL A 310 2.32 5.25 2.82
N HIS A 311 2.98 6.13 3.57
CA HIS A 311 2.53 6.49 4.92
C HIS A 311 1.18 7.21 4.84
N ASP A 312 0.27 6.96 5.77
CA ASP A 312 -1.12 7.45 5.70
C ASP A 312 -1.23 8.98 5.64
N MET A 313 -0.36 9.71 6.36
CA MET A 313 -0.30 11.17 6.27
C MET A 313 0.07 11.66 4.86
N LEU A 314 0.94 10.94 4.16
CA LEU A 314 1.29 11.23 2.77
C LEU A 314 0.11 10.88 1.85
N LEU A 315 -0.51 9.72 2.07
CA LEU A 315 -1.67 9.27 1.31
C LEU A 315 -2.84 10.26 1.42
N GLU A 316 -3.13 10.78 2.62
CA GLU A 316 -4.19 11.75 2.86
C GLU A 316 -3.98 13.03 2.04
N VAL A 317 -2.75 13.56 2.01
CA VAL A 317 -2.40 14.71 1.18
C VAL A 317 -2.52 14.37 -0.31
N MET A 318 -2.08 13.16 -0.74
CA MET A 318 -2.19 12.75 -2.14
C MET A 318 -3.65 12.59 -2.59
N VAL A 319 -4.52 12.07 -1.73
CA VAL A 319 -5.97 11.99 -1.99
C VAL A 319 -6.57 13.38 -2.11
N SER A 320 -6.27 14.28 -1.17
CA SER A 320 -6.74 15.67 -1.24
C SER A 320 -6.31 16.36 -2.54
N ARG A 321 -5.01 16.25 -2.90
CA ARG A 321 -4.48 16.84 -4.14
C ARG A 321 -5.05 16.21 -5.40
N SER A 322 -5.26 14.90 -5.41
CA SER A 322 -5.80 14.21 -6.57
C SER A 322 -7.27 14.58 -6.81
N LEU A 323 -8.06 14.79 -5.76
CA LEU A 323 -9.43 15.28 -5.83
C LEU A 323 -9.49 16.74 -6.30
N GLU A 324 -8.66 17.63 -5.74
CA GLU A 324 -8.55 19.05 -6.17
C GLU A 324 -8.24 19.18 -7.67
N CYS A 325 -7.35 18.32 -8.18
CA CYS A 325 -6.92 18.34 -9.58
C CYS A 325 -7.82 17.54 -10.52
N ASN A 326 -8.89 16.91 -10.03
CA ASN A 326 -9.70 15.92 -10.77
C ASN A 326 -8.82 14.86 -11.47
N PHE A 327 -7.81 14.37 -10.74
CA PHE A 327 -6.82 13.40 -11.23
C PHE A 327 -7.32 11.95 -11.10
N VAL A 328 -7.95 11.63 -9.97
CA VAL A 328 -8.53 10.32 -9.62
C VAL A 328 -9.92 10.52 -9.01
N SER A 329 -10.84 9.62 -9.36
CA SER A 329 -12.16 9.48 -8.75
C SER A 329 -12.19 8.22 -7.90
N LEU A 330 -12.54 8.38 -6.62
CA LEU A 330 -12.64 7.28 -5.66
C LEU A 330 -14.12 6.93 -5.41
N LEU A 331 -14.48 5.66 -5.64
CA LEU A 331 -15.78 5.09 -5.32
C LEU A 331 -15.64 4.13 -4.15
N GLY A 332 -16.43 4.34 -3.09
CA GLY A 332 -16.32 3.59 -1.83
C GLY A 332 -15.16 4.07 -0.96
N GLY A 333 -15.28 3.86 0.35
CA GLY A 333 -14.33 4.33 1.37
C GLY A 333 -14.66 5.71 1.96
N GLN A 334 -13.81 6.19 2.87
CA GLN A 334 -14.03 7.39 3.69
C GLN A 334 -14.10 8.70 2.89
N PHE A 335 -13.59 8.69 1.65
CA PHE A 335 -13.48 9.87 0.77
C PHE A 335 -14.63 9.98 -0.24
N ALA A 336 -15.74 9.28 0.00
CA ALA A 336 -16.91 9.26 -0.89
C ALA A 336 -17.70 10.59 -0.85
N ALA A 337 -17.22 11.62 -1.55
CA ALA A 337 -18.05 12.71 -2.07
C ALA A 337 -17.24 13.64 -2.99
N MET A 338 -17.72 13.84 -4.23
CA MET A 338 -18.06 15.14 -4.83
C MET A 338 -18.27 14.99 -6.35
N SER A 339 -19.05 15.92 -6.92
CA SER A 339 -19.52 15.98 -8.32
C SER A 339 -18.43 15.64 -9.33
N TYR A 340 -18.61 14.53 -10.06
CA TYR A 340 -17.68 14.12 -11.09
C TYR A 340 -17.83 15.04 -12.31
N GLY A 341 -16.78 15.82 -12.57
CA GLY A 341 -16.48 16.22 -13.94
C GLY A 341 -16.11 14.99 -14.78
N ARG A 342 -15.37 15.20 -15.87
CA ARG A 342 -14.90 14.08 -16.71
C ARG A 342 -13.97 13.14 -15.92
N ILE A 343 -14.40 11.89 -15.69
CA ILE A 343 -13.64 10.86 -14.97
C ILE A 343 -12.56 10.28 -15.89
N ARG A 344 -11.30 10.31 -15.46
CA ARG A 344 -10.17 9.71 -16.20
C ARG A 344 -9.61 8.46 -15.55
N ARG A 345 -9.61 8.41 -14.22
CA ARG A 345 -9.10 7.28 -13.42
C ARG A 345 -10.11 6.98 -12.33
N LEU A 346 -10.64 5.77 -12.35
CA LEU A 346 -11.63 5.31 -11.40
C LEU A 346 -10.97 4.25 -10.51
N SER A 347 -11.03 4.47 -9.20
CA SER A 347 -10.68 3.46 -8.22
C SER A 347 -11.90 3.12 -7.39
N VAL A 348 -12.23 1.84 -7.35
CA VAL A 348 -13.34 1.29 -6.59
C VAL A 348 -12.73 0.60 -5.39
N GLN A 349 -12.79 1.29 -4.26
CA GLN A 349 -12.42 0.75 -2.96
C GLN A 349 -13.71 0.25 -2.29
N GLY A 350 -13.62 -0.72 -1.37
CA GLY A 350 -14.81 -1.33 -0.76
C GLY A 350 -15.82 -0.33 -0.18
N ASP A 351 -17.06 -0.76 0.05
CA ASP A 351 -18.10 0.08 0.67
C ASP A 351 -17.78 0.32 2.16
N GLY A 352 -16.86 1.24 2.43
CA GLY A 352 -16.60 1.78 3.76
C GLY A 352 -17.72 2.74 4.14
N VAL A 353 -18.65 2.25 4.97
CA VAL A 353 -19.63 2.96 5.81
C VAL A 353 -20.17 4.28 5.24
N ARG A 354 -21.44 4.22 4.79
CA ARG A 354 -22.39 5.31 4.99
C ARG A 354 -22.34 5.73 6.47
N ARG A 355 -21.87 6.94 6.77
CA ARG A 355 -22.13 7.55 8.09
C ARG A 355 -23.60 7.31 8.46
N PRO A 356 -23.93 6.91 9.70
CA PRO A 356 -25.32 6.90 10.15
C PRO A 356 -25.82 8.35 10.06
N LYS A 357 -26.57 8.66 9.01
CA LYS A 357 -27.33 9.90 8.94
C LYS A 357 -28.53 9.70 9.86
N ASN A 358 -28.70 10.62 10.80
CA ASN A 358 -29.83 10.67 11.71
C ASN A 358 -31.14 10.38 10.97
N GLU A 359 -31.97 9.53 11.56
CA GLU A 359 -33.17 8.93 10.96
C GLU A 359 -34.27 9.95 10.58
N GLU A 360 -34.10 11.24 10.88
CA GLU A 360 -35.09 12.28 10.59
C GLU A 360 -34.98 12.91 9.19
N GLU A 361 -33.86 12.77 8.46
CA GLU A 361 -33.74 13.30 7.09
C GLU A 361 -34.29 12.36 6.00
N GLN A 362 -34.77 11.16 6.36
CA GLN A 362 -35.20 10.14 5.39
C GLN A 362 -36.55 10.40 4.74
N ARG A 363 -37.35 11.38 5.19
CA ARG A 363 -38.71 11.53 4.66
C ARG A 363 -38.84 12.33 3.36
N ASN A 364 -37.79 13.01 2.87
CA ASN A 364 -37.92 13.86 1.66
C ASN A 364 -36.87 13.71 0.56
N LYS A 365 -36.09 12.61 0.54
CA LYS A 365 -35.33 12.25 -0.67
C LYS A 365 -35.69 10.82 -1.08
N LYS A 366 -36.48 10.73 -2.16
CA LYS A 366 -36.68 9.49 -2.91
C LYS A 366 -35.33 8.80 -3.07
N SER A 367 -35.30 7.52 -2.75
CA SER A 367 -34.21 6.58 -2.93
C SER A 367 -33.69 6.59 -4.39
N THR A 368 -32.80 7.53 -4.72
CA THR A 368 -31.91 7.41 -5.88
C THR A 368 -30.89 6.32 -5.57
N GLY A 369 -30.99 5.22 -6.30
CA GLY A 369 -30.16 4.03 -6.13
C GLY A 369 -28.66 4.29 -6.26
N SER A 370 -27.89 3.41 -5.62
CA SER A 370 -26.54 2.95 -5.97
C SER A 370 -25.78 3.81 -7.00
N GLY A 371 -24.75 4.52 -6.55
CA GLY A 371 -23.99 5.56 -7.27
C GLY A 371 -23.26 5.16 -8.57
N PHE A 372 -23.57 4.00 -9.17
CA PHE A 372 -23.13 3.64 -10.52
C PHE A 372 -24.13 4.11 -11.60
N VAL A 373 -25.43 4.15 -11.29
CA VAL A 373 -26.48 4.51 -12.26
C VAL A 373 -26.44 6.03 -12.50
N GLY A 374 -25.74 6.46 -13.55
CA GLY A 374 -25.64 7.85 -13.98
C GLY A 374 -24.21 8.42 -14.10
N MET A 375 -23.16 7.62 -13.88
CA MET A 375 -21.77 8.05 -14.15
C MET A 375 -21.44 7.96 -15.64
N ASP A 376 -20.90 9.03 -16.22
CA ASP A 376 -20.23 8.99 -17.53
C ASP A 376 -18.85 8.30 -17.37
N VAL A 377 -18.76 7.06 -17.89
CA VAL A 377 -17.54 6.24 -17.87
C VAL A 377 -16.82 6.19 -19.22
N GLU A 378 -17.35 6.86 -20.25
CA GLU A 378 -16.80 6.81 -21.63
C GLU A 378 -15.37 7.36 -21.69
N HIS A 379 -15.05 8.29 -20.79
CA HIS A 379 -13.75 8.96 -20.71
C HIS A 379 -12.73 8.28 -19.78
N VAL A 380 -13.13 7.19 -19.12
CA VAL A 380 -12.29 6.48 -18.15
C VAL A 380 -11.18 5.73 -18.89
N ARG A 381 -9.95 5.96 -18.44
CA ARG A 381 -8.73 5.33 -18.98
C ARG A 381 -8.09 4.34 -18.02
N SER A 382 -8.48 4.40 -16.75
CA SER A 382 -7.96 3.53 -15.70
C SER A 382 -9.11 3.06 -14.83
N LEU A 383 -9.27 1.76 -14.67
CA LEU A 383 -10.24 1.15 -13.77
C LEU A 383 -9.50 0.21 -12.83
N ASN A 384 -9.64 0.48 -11.54
CA ASN A 384 -8.98 -0.23 -10.46
C ASN A 384 -10.06 -0.72 -9.51
N ILE A 385 -10.13 -2.02 -9.28
CA ILE A 385 -11.15 -2.59 -8.40
C ILE A 385 -10.44 -3.33 -7.26
N PHE A 386 -10.69 -2.86 -6.05
CA PHE A 386 -10.22 -3.46 -4.81
C PHE A 386 -11.40 -4.09 -4.08
N HIS A 387 -11.21 -5.29 -3.53
CA HIS A 387 -12.23 -6.08 -2.82
C HIS A 387 -13.47 -6.44 -3.66
N GLN A 388 -14.48 -7.09 -3.05
CA GLN A 388 -15.68 -7.59 -3.74
C GLN A 388 -16.68 -6.51 -4.19
N ALA A 389 -16.38 -5.22 -4.02
CA ALA A 389 -17.32 -4.12 -4.22
C ALA A 389 -17.59 -3.76 -5.69
N GLY A 390 -16.84 -4.33 -6.64
CA GLY A 390 -16.92 -4.00 -8.05
C GLY A 390 -17.88 -4.83 -8.91
N LYS A 391 -18.59 -5.83 -8.38
CA LYS A 391 -19.36 -6.80 -9.20
C LYS A 391 -20.28 -6.15 -10.23
N ARG A 392 -20.99 -5.08 -9.86
CA ARG A 392 -21.89 -4.36 -10.79
C ARG A 392 -21.16 -3.61 -11.89
N ILE A 393 -19.94 -3.14 -11.66
CA ILE A 393 -19.14 -2.43 -12.66
C ILE A 393 -18.61 -3.42 -13.70
N LEU A 394 -18.32 -4.65 -13.29
CA LEU A 394 -17.84 -5.72 -14.18
C LEU A 394 -18.87 -6.06 -15.28
N ASP A 395 -20.17 -5.98 -14.98
CA ASP A 395 -21.25 -6.24 -15.94
C ASP A 395 -21.33 -5.18 -17.06
N HIS A 396 -20.68 -4.02 -16.86
CA HIS A 396 -20.73 -2.87 -17.76
C HIS A 396 -19.35 -2.49 -18.32
N LEU A 397 -18.39 -3.42 -18.32
CA LEU A 397 -17.04 -3.20 -18.88
C LEU A 397 -17.06 -2.76 -20.36
N ASP A 398 -18.09 -3.15 -21.12
CA ASP A 398 -18.28 -2.74 -22.52
C ASP A 398 -18.41 -1.21 -22.69
N ASN A 399 -18.81 -0.47 -21.65
CA ASN A 399 -18.98 0.99 -21.71
C ASN A 399 -17.64 1.76 -21.61
N PHE A 400 -16.56 1.10 -21.21
CA PHE A 400 -15.27 1.73 -20.95
C PHE A 400 -14.38 1.75 -22.20
N THR A 401 -14.81 2.46 -23.23
CA THR A 401 -14.21 2.41 -24.57
C THR A 401 -12.77 2.95 -24.64
N LEU A 402 -12.34 3.77 -23.67
CA LEU A 402 -11.01 4.40 -23.62
C LEU A 402 -10.05 3.79 -22.59
N LEU A 403 -10.38 2.62 -22.03
CA LEU A 403 -9.56 1.95 -21.02
C LEU A 403 -8.15 1.61 -21.54
N ARG A 404 -7.14 1.97 -20.74
CA ARG A 404 -5.73 1.64 -20.92
C ARG A 404 -5.20 0.77 -19.78
N VAL A 405 -5.70 0.96 -18.57
CA VAL A 405 -5.30 0.20 -17.39
C VAL A 405 -6.55 -0.44 -16.79
N LEU A 406 -6.58 -1.76 -16.77
CA LEU A 406 -7.61 -2.55 -16.09
C LEU A 406 -6.92 -3.45 -15.08
N ASP A 407 -7.15 -3.18 -13.81
CA ASP A 407 -6.57 -3.97 -12.73
C ASP A 407 -7.67 -4.53 -11.84
N LEU A 408 -7.77 -5.86 -11.89
CA LEU A 408 -8.76 -6.66 -11.21
C LEU A 408 -8.08 -7.64 -10.25
N GLU A 409 -6.87 -7.33 -9.76
CA GLU A 409 -6.14 -8.19 -8.84
C GLU A 409 -7.00 -8.51 -7.60
N ASP A 410 -7.07 -9.79 -7.25
CA ASP A 410 -7.87 -10.36 -6.17
C ASP A 410 -9.38 -10.08 -6.25
N CYS A 411 -9.88 -9.63 -7.41
CA CYS A 411 -11.30 -9.38 -7.63
C CYS A 411 -12.07 -10.69 -7.85
N LYS A 412 -12.72 -11.18 -6.78
CA LYS A 412 -13.55 -12.40 -6.81
C LYS A 412 -14.87 -12.22 -7.57
N GLY A 413 -15.33 -13.28 -8.22
CA GLY A 413 -16.56 -13.29 -9.04
C GLY A 413 -16.36 -12.90 -10.51
N LEU A 414 -15.10 -12.70 -10.93
CA LEU A 414 -14.76 -12.51 -12.34
C LEU A 414 -14.81 -13.87 -13.06
N THR A 415 -15.86 -14.09 -13.84
CA THR A 415 -16.03 -15.30 -14.66
C THR A 415 -15.53 -15.11 -16.10
N ASN A 416 -15.36 -16.22 -16.84
CA ASN A 416 -14.96 -16.21 -18.25
C ASN A 416 -15.94 -15.43 -19.16
N TYR A 417 -17.17 -15.13 -18.71
CA TYR A 417 -18.11 -14.28 -19.43
C TYR A 417 -17.54 -12.86 -19.62
N HIS A 418 -16.98 -12.27 -18.57
CA HIS A 418 -16.42 -10.92 -18.59
C HIS A 418 -15.21 -10.80 -19.52
N MET A 419 -14.47 -11.89 -19.76
CA MET A 419 -13.36 -11.89 -20.71
C MET A 419 -13.80 -11.52 -22.14
N ARG A 420 -15.07 -11.79 -22.51
CA ARG A 420 -15.61 -11.37 -23.80
C ARG A 420 -15.66 -9.85 -23.92
N SER A 421 -15.99 -9.16 -22.84
CA SER A 421 -16.00 -7.70 -22.76
C SER A 421 -14.60 -7.14 -22.69
N ILE A 422 -13.73 -7.72 -21.85
CA ILE A 422 -12.34 -7.31 -21.71
C ILE A 422 -11.61 -7.38 -23.06
N CYS A 423 -11.81 -8.44 -23.85
CA CYS A 423 -11.18 -8.59 -25.17
C CYS A 423 -11.67 -7.59 -26.24
N LYS A 424 -12.69 -6.77 -25.95
CA LYS A 424 -13.12 -5.66 -26.83
C LYS A 424 -12.39 -4.35 -26.51
N LEU A 425 -11.66 -4.27 -25.40
CA LEU A 425 -10.97 -3.07 -24.95
C LEU A 425 -9.68 -2.85 -25.74
N TYR A 426 -9.80 -2.39 -26.98
CA TYR A 426 -8.70 -2.24 -27.94
C TYR A 426 -7.52 -1.41 -27.42
N LEU A 427 -7.80 -0.35 -26.63
CA LEU A 427 -6.80 0.59 -26.12
C LEU A 427 -6.06 0.09 -24.88
N LEU A 428 -6.40 -1.11 -24.38
CA LEU A 428 -5.86 -1.65 -23.15
C LEU A 428 -4.36 -1.93 -23.28
N ARG A 429 -3.59 -1.46 -22.30
CA ARG A 429 -2.12 -1.58 -22.19
C ARG A 429 -1.70 -2.41 -21.00
N PHE A 430 -2.47 -2.37 -19.92
CA PHE A 430 -2.22 -3.16 -18.72
C PHE A 430 -3.49 -3.93 -18.33
N LEU A 431 -3.35 -5.25 -18.15
CA LEU A 431 -4.38 -6.13 -17.66
C LEU A 431 -3.83 -7.00 -16.54
N SER A 432 -4.32 -6.81 -15.32
CA SER A 432 -4.10 -7.76 -14.22
C SER A 432 -5.38 -8.52 -13.91
N LEU A 433 -5.29 -9.84 -14.03
CA LEU A 433 -6.30 -10.82 -13.63
C LEU A 433 -5.80 -11.64 -12.43
N LYS A 434 -4.71 -11.22 -11.78
CA LYS A 434 -4.07 -11.99 -10.73
C LYS A 434 -5.04 -12.29 -9.58
N GLY A 435 -5.03 -13.51 -9.07
CA GLY A 435 -5.88 -13.89 -7.92
C GLY A 435 -7.39 -13.97 -8.23
N THR A 436 -7.79 -13.83 -9.49
CA THR A 436 -9.20 -13.94 -9.92
C THR A 436 -9.61 -15.39 -10.21
N ASP A 437 -10.92 -15.61 -10.35
CA ASP A 437 -11.52 -16.93 -10.60
C ASP A 437 -11.57 -17.31 -12.10
N ILE A 438 -10.83 -16.59 -12.94
CA ILE A 438 -10.75 -16.87 -14.38
C ILE A 438 -10.04 -18.21 -14.60
N SER A 439 -10.69 -19.10 -15.34
CA SER A 439 -10.15 -20.44 -15.64
C SER A 439 -9.60 -20.56 -17.05
N GLN A 440 -9.95 -19.65 -17.96
CA GLN A 440 -9.48 -19.67 -19.34
C GLN A 440 -9.35 -18.26 -19.91
N VAL A 441 -8.23 -18.00 -20.59
CA VAL A 441 -8.07 -16.82 -21.45
C VAL A 441 -8.56 -17.18 -22.85
N PRO A 442 -9.58 -16.48 -23.39
CA PRO A 442 -10.14 -16.83 -24.69
C PRO A 442 -9.20 -16.47 -25.84
N PRO A 443 -9.29 -17.14 -27.00
CA PRO A 443 -8.47 -16.83 -28.17
C PRO A 443 -8.57 -15.37 -28.64
N HIS A 444 -9.70 -14.71 -28.38
CA HIS A 444 -9.98 -13.31 -28.68
C HIS A 444 -9.03 -12.31 -28.00
N VAL A 445 -8.18 -12.76 -27.07
CA VAL A 445 -7.13 -11.94 -26.46
C VAL A 445 -6.24 -11.27 -27.50
N GLU A 446 -6.07 -11.87 -28.69
CA GLU A 446 -5.33 -11.25 -29.83
C GLU A 446 -5.84 -9.87 -30.24
N LYS A 447 -7.09 -9.52 -29.92
CA LYS A 447 -7.68 -8.21 -30.24
C LYS A 447 -7.12 -7.07 -29.38
N LEU A 448 -6.41 -7.41 -28.28
CA LEU A 448 -5.79 -6.43 -27.39
C LEU A 448 -4.42 -5.98 -27.94
N GLU A 449 -4.39 -5.45 -29.17
CA GLU A 449 -3.16 -5.14 -29.92
C GLU A 449 -2.22 -4.15 -29.22
N HIS A 450 -2.73 -3.37 -28.26
CA HIS A 450 -1.98 -2.41 -27.46
C HIS A 450 -1.49 -2.94 -26.12
N LEU A 451 -1.79 -4.21 -25.78
CA LEU A 451 -1.48 -4.77 -24.47
C LEU A 451 0.03 -4.90 -24.30
N GLN A 452 0.56 -4.27 -23.24
CA GLN A 452 1.97 -4.27 -22.86
C GLN A 452 2.25 -5.18 -21.68
N THR A 453 1.27 -5.34 -20.78
CA THR A 453 1.40 -6.21 -19.60
C THR A 453 0.13 -7.05 -19.40
N LEU A 454 0.33 -8.36 -19.26
CA LEU A 454 -0.71 -9.33 -18.90
C LEU A 454 -0.26 -10.12 -17.67
N ASP A 455 -1.01 -10.01 -16.58
CA ASP A 455 -0.80 -10.81 -15.37
C ASP A 455 -1.98 -11.76 -15.13
N VAL A 456 -1.70 -13.06 -15.14
CA VAL A 456 -2.64 -14.16 -14.90
C VAL A 456 -2.15 -15.08 -13.77
N ARG A 457 -1.21 -14.62 -12.93
CA ARG A 457 -0.75 -15.37 -11.75
C ARG A 457 -1.92 -15.63 -10.79
N ASP A 458 -1.81 -16.67 -9.97
CA ASP A 458 -2.82 -17.00 -8.96
C ASP A 458 -4.24 -17.18 -9.52
N THR A 459 -4.36 -17.59 -10.79
CA THR A 459 -5.64 -17.94 -11.43
C THR A 459 -5.72 -19.44 -11.74
N PRO A 460 -6.93 -20.02 -11.83
CA PRO A 460 -7.14 -21.39 -12.32
C PRO A 460 -6.82 -21.63 -13.80
N VAL A 461 -6.30 -20.63 -14.53
CA VAL A 461 -5.89 -20.77 -15.93
C VAL A 461 -4.85 -21.88 -16.04
N LYS A 462 -5.09 -22.88 -16.89
CA LYS A 462 -4.16 -24.01 -17.10
C LYS A 462 -3.23 -23.83 -18.30
N GLY A 463 -3.53 -22.88 -19.16
CA GLY A 463 -2.87 -22.70 -20.45
C GLY A 463 -3.29 -21.39 -21.09
N LEU A 464 -2.35 -20.70 -21.72
CA LEU A 464 -2.63 -19.54 -22.56
C LEU A 464 -2.90 -19.97 -24.01
N PRO A 465 -3.85 -19.34 -24.72
CA PRO A 465 -4.10 -19.64 -26.11
C PRO A 465 -2.92 -19.18 -26.98
N GLU A 466 -2.65 -19.89 -28.09
CA GLU A 466 -1.59 -19.54 -29.05
C GLU A 466 -1.72 -18.12 -29.61
N THR A 467 -2.93 -17.58 -29.60
CA THR A 467 -3.25 -16.22 -30.04
C THR A 467 -2.58 -15.13 -29.20
N VAL A 468 -2.09 -15.44 -27.99
CA VAL A 468 -1.23 -14.53 -27.20
C VAL A 468 0.04 -14.15 -27.96
N ASN A 469 0.55 -15.03 -28.84
CA ASN A 469 1.73 -14.72 -29.68
C ASN A 469 1.48 -13.60 -30.71
N LYS A 470 0.22 -13.26 -30.98
CA LYS A 470 -0.15 -12.14 -31.85
C LYS A 470 -0.14 -10.79 -31.13
N LEU A 471 0.15 -10.76 -29.84
CA LEU A 471 0.26 -9.53 -29.05
C LEU A 471 1.67 -8.93 -29.20
N TYR A 472 1.96 -8.33 -30.36
CA TYR A 472 3.30 -7.85 -30.70
C TYR A 472 3.84 -6.73 -29.78
N LYS A 473 2.96 -6.05 -29.04
CA LYS A 473 3.33 -4.99 -28.08
C LYS A 473 3.43 -5.49 -26.64
N LEU A 474 3.14 -6.77 -26.39
CA LEU A 474 3.29 -7.35 -25.07
C LEU A 474 4.76 -7.28 -24.71
N GLU A 475 5.09 -6.78 -23.52
CA GLU A 475 6.46 -6.72 -23.01
C GLU A 475 6.61 -7.59 -21.76
N ARG A 476 5.51 -7.78 -21.01
CA ARG A 476 5.48 -8.54 -19.76
C ARG A 476 4.30 -9.48 -19.72
N LEU A 477 4.59 -10.77 -19.62
CA LEU A 477 3.63 -11.82 -19.36
C LEU A 477 3.97 -12.48 -18.02
N GLN A 478 3.05 -12.41 -17.08
CA GLN A 478 3.20 -13.02 -15.76
C GLN A 478 2.21 -14.17 -15.62
N SER A 479 2.72 -15.39 -15.60
CA SER A 479 1.94 -16.63 -15.48
C SER A 479 2.74 -17.67 -14.70
N TYR A 480 2.07 -18.70 -14.16
CA TYR A 480 2.77 -19.88 -13.64
C TYR A 480 3.36 -20.69 -14.78
N ALA A 481 4.55 -21.27 -14.57
CA ALA A 481 5.28 -22.02 -15.60
C ALA A 481 4.50 -23.19 -16.21
N GLN A 482 3.54 -23.76 -15.48
CA GLN A 482 2.66 -24.84 -15.96
C GLN A 482 1.62 -24.37 -16.99
N ASN A 483 1.40 -23.05 -17.10
CA ASN A 483 0.36 -22.44 -17.94
C ASN A 483 0.88 -21.95 -19.29
N CYS A 484 2.16 -22.14 -19.56
CA CYS A 484 2.75 -21.85 -20.85
C CYS A 484 2.84 -23.17 -21.64
N PRO A 485 2.14 -23.31 -22.79
CA PRO A 485 2.62 -24.22 -23.83
C PRO A 485 4.07 -23.85 -24.16
N SER A 486 4.79 -24.68 -24.91
CA SER A 486 6.12 -24.34 -25.44
C SER A 486 6.06 -23.08 -26.31
N LEU A 487 6.06 -21.91 -25.69
CA LEU A 487 5.98 -20.60 -26.31
C LEU A 487 7.39 -20.25 -26.77
N VAL A 488 7.61 -20.32 -28.07
CA VAL A 488 8.81 -19.78 -28.72
C VAL A 488 8.67 -18.26 -28.70
N PHE A 489 9.01 -17.64 -27.58
CA PHE A 489 9.27 -16.22 -27.56
C PHE A 489 10.73 -16.00 -27.93
N ASP A 490 10.99 -15.10 -28.89
CA ASP A 490 12.33 -14.54 -29.10
C ASP A 490 12.89 -14.04 -27.76
N ASP A 491 14.21 -14.13 -27.58
CA ASP A 491 15.04 -13.82 -26.39
C ASP A 491 14.78 -12.45 -25.70
N LYS A 492 13.84 -11.64 -26.18
CA LYS A 492 13.37 -10.39 -25.55
C LYS A 492 12.42 -10.59 -24.36
N PHE A 493 11.78 -11.74 -24.23
CA PHE A 493 10.70 -11.96 -23.24
C PHE A 493 11.12 -12.63 -21.93
N ILE A 494 12.39 -13.05 -21.80
CA ILE A 494 12.91 -13.65 -20.56
C ILE A 494 13.87 -12.68 -19.86
N ARG A 495 13.30 -11.72 -19.15
CA ARG A 495 13.87 -11.06 -17.96
C ARG A 495 12.68 -10.75 -17.05
N LEU A 496 12.25 -11.60 -16.14
CA LEU A 496 12.96 -12.18 -15.00
C LEU A 496 12.36 -13.56 -14.65
N SER A 497 12.78 -14.60 -15.36
CA SER A 497 12.50 -15.98 -14.99
C SER A 497 13.49 -16.90 -15.71
N ASN A 498 14.78 -16.76 -15.37
CA ASN A 498 15.88 -17.74 -15.52
C ASN A 498 17.20 -17.06 -15.89
N LYS A 499 18.05 -16.81 -14.90
CA LYS A 499 19.47 -17.23 -14.93
C LYS A 499 19.88 -17.60 -13.51
N ARG A 500 19.95 -18.91 -13.23
CA ARG A 500 20.60 -19.46 -12.04
C ARG A 500 22.12 -19.50 -12.24
N GLN A 501 22.83 -19.30 -11.13
CA GLN A 501 24.03 -20.01 -10.70
C GLN A 501 24.91 -20.66 -11.78
N ILE A 502 26.16 -20.20 -11.84
CA ILE A 502 27.25 -21.04 -11.34
C ILE A 502 27.67 -20.47 -9.99
#